data_AF-A0A0S4PTN8-F1
#
_entry.id   AF-A0A0S4PTN8-F1
#
_cell.length_a   1.000
_cell.length_b   1.000
_cell.length_c   1.000
_cell.angle_alpha   90.00
_cell.angle_beta   90.00
_cell.angle_gamma   90.00
#
_symmetry.space_group_name_H-M   'P 1'
#
loop_
_entity.id
_entity.type
_entity.pdbx_description
1 polymer ?
#
loop_
_entity_poly.entity_id
_entity_poly.type
_entity_poly.pdbx_seq_one_letter_code
_entity_poly.pdbx_strand_id
1 'polypeptide(L)'
;MAHSYKTLAQTLFKSADKLRKNIDAAEYKHIVLGLVFLKYISDSFQATFERVQNEGGDTEDKDEYLAYNAFFVPTKARWGYIMENAKQSNIGSLLDNAMQTIEQENPSLKGVLPKVYAKENLDSICLGGLIDLLSNLSLQGDSTQSSDILGHIFEYFLGEFA
;
A
#
# COMPACT_ATOMS: atom_id res chain seq x y z
N MET A 1 -11.69 -6.39 -20.34
CA MET A 1 -11.44 -6.07 -18.92
C MET A 1 -10.27 -6.89 -18.36
N ALA A 2 -10.37 -8.21 -18.18
CA ALA A 2 -9.31 -9.04 -17.57
C ALA A 2 -7.90 -8.97 -18.20
N HIS A 3 -7.81 -8.80 -19.53
CA HIS A 3 -6.51 -8.70 -20.22
C HIS A 3 -5.71 -7.42 -19.84
N SER A 4 -6.42 -6.36 -19.43
CA SER A 4 -5.82 -5.08 -19.03
C SER A 4 -5.12 -5.22 -17.66
N TYR A 5 -5.76 -5.86 -16.69
CA TYR A 5 -5.23 -6.03 -15.34
C TYR A 5 -4.01 -6.96 -15.29
N LYS A 6 -4.03 -8.05 -16.08
CA LYS A 6 -2.86 -8.92 -16.21
C LYS A 6 -1.65 -8.15 -16.77
N THR A 7 -1.86 -7.32 -17.78
CA THR A 7 -0.80 -6.49 -18.38
C THR A 7 -0.27 -5.45 -17.39
N LEU A 8 -1.16 -4.86 -16.58
CA LEU A 8 -0.78 -3.95 -15.51
C LEU A 8 0.08 -4.66 -14.45
N ALA A 9 -0.38 -5.80 -13.93
CA ALA A 9 0.35 -6.58 -12.93
C ALA A 9 1.72 -7.05 -13.46
N GLN A 10 1.78 -7.49 -14.72
CA GLN A 10 3.03 -7.82 -15.41
C GLN A 10 3.99 -6.63 -15.51
N THR A 11 3.47 -5.46 -15.87
CA THR A 11 4.28 -4.24 -16.01
C THR A 11 4.78 -3.77 -14.66
N LEU A 12 3.93 -3.82 -13.63
CA LEU A 12 4.27 -3.51 -12.25
C LEU A 12 5.36 -4.46 -11.75
N PHE A 13 5.17 -5.77 -11.94
CA PHE A 13 6.14 -6.79 -11.55
C PHE A 13 7.49 -6.57 -12.22
N LYS A 14 7.53 -6.38 -13.55
CA LYS A 14 8.79 -6.12 -14.26
C LYS A 14 9.48 -4.83 -13.82
N SER A 15 8.70 -3.82 -13.44
CA SER A 15 9.23 -2.54 -12.97
C SER A 15 9.76 -2.64 -11.54
N ALA A 16 9.06 -3.38 -10.68
CA ALA A 16 9.48 -3.70 -9.33
C ALA A 16 10.73 -4.61 -9.33
N ASP A 17 10.75 -5.67 -10.13
CA ASP A 17 11.89 -6.59 -10.20
C ASP A 17 13.21 -5.89 -10.58
N LYS A 18 13.15 -4.86 -11.44
CA LYS A 18 14.32 -3.99 -11.73
C LYS A 18 14.84 -3.23 -10.50
N LEU A 19 13.98 -2.92 -9.53
CA LEU A 19 14.31 -2.23 -8.29
C LEU A 19 14.77 -3.18 -7.17
N ARG A 20 14.58 -4.50 -7.34
CA ARG A 20 14.96 -5.54 -6.35
C ARG A 20 16.46 -5.56 -6.03
N LYS A 21 17.32 -5.18 -7.00
CA LYS A 21 18.79 -5.27 -6.90
C LYS A 21 19.22 -6.67 -6.41
N ASN A 22 19.78 -6.77 -5.20
CA ASN A 22 20.35 -7.99 -4.63
C ASN A 22 19.44 -8.68 -3.60
N ILE A 23 18.20 -8.23 -3.43
CA ILE A 23 17.25 -8.79 -2.45
C ILE A 23 16.70 -10.11 -2.98
N ASP A 24 16.57 -11.14 -2.13
CA ASP A 24 15.98 -12.41 -2.53
C ASP A 24 14.51 -12.26 -2.99
N ALA A 25 14.04 -13.13 -3.89
CA ALA A 25 12.72 -13.01 -4.49
C ALA A 25 11.60 -13.21 -3.45
N ALA A 26 11.81 -14.13 -2.50
CA ALA A 26 10.85 -14.37 -1.43
C ALA A 26 10.73 -13.16 -0.51
N GLU A 27 11.85 -12.51 -0.18
CA GLU A 27 11.86 -11.29 0.63
C GLU A 27 11.23 -10.11 -0.14
N TYR A 28 11.61 -9.92 -1.41
CA TYR A 28 11.13 -8.83 -2.23
C TYR A 28 9.62 -8.90 -2.48
N LYS A 29 9.06 -10.11 -2.62
CA LYS A 29 7.61 -10.34 -2.70
C LYS A 29 6.87 -9.66 -1.55
N HIS A 30 7.31 -9.88 -0.33
CA HIS A 30 6.64 -9.33 0.86
C HIS A 30 6.70 -7.80 0.90
N ILE A 31 7.80 -7.21 0.43
CA ILE A 31 7.98 -5.77 0.35
C ILE A 31 6.97 -5.15 -0.62
N VAL A 32 6.90 -5.67 -1.86
CA VAL A 32 6.01 -5.12 -2.89
C VAL A 32 4.55 -5.34 -2.53
N LEU A 33 4.17 -6.56 -2.11
CA LEU A 33 2.80 -6.85 -1.71
C LEU A 33 2.34 -5.99 -0.53
N GLY A 34 3.21 -5.75 0.45
CA GLY A 34 2.91 -4.86 1.58
C GLY A 34 2.65 -3.42 1.13
N LEU A 35 3.45 -2.88 0.21
CA LEU A 35 3.27 -1.51 -0.28
C LEU A 35 2.02 -1.36 -1.15
N VAL A 36 1.73 -2.36 -1.98
CA VAL A 36 0.48 -2.43 -2.75
C VAL A 36 -0.73 -2.42 -1.80
N PHE A 37 -0.66 -3.16 -0.71
CA PHE A 37 -1.72 -3.19 0.30
C PHE A 37 -1.85 -1.87 1.08
N LEU A 38 -0.73 -1.22 1.42
CA LEU A 38 -0.74 0.10 2.04
C LEU A 38 -1.40 1.15 1.14
N LYS A 39 -1.10 1.13 -0.16
CA LYS A 39 -1.74 2.00 -1.16
C LYS A 39 -3.25 1.79 -1.16
N TYR A 40 -3.68 0.53 -1.22
CA TYR A 40 -5.09 0.17 -1.21
C TYR A 40 -5.84 0.71 0.01
N ILE A 41 -5.32 0.40 1.21
CA ILE A 41 -5.95 0.82 2.46
C ILE A 41 -6.02 2.35 2.51
N SER A 42 -4.96 3.04 2.09
CA SER A 42 -4.94 4.50 2.03
C SER A 42 -5.98 5.07 1.06
N ASP A 43 -6.14 4.49 -0.13
CA ASP A 43 -7.12 4.94 -1.11
C ASP A 43 -8.56 4.69 -0.65
N SER A 44 -8.82 3.52 -0.07
CA SER A 44 -10.13 3.18 0.49
C SER A 44 -10.49 4.08 1.68
N PHE A 45 -9.50 4.41 2.51
CA PHE A 45 -9.65 5.38 3.58
C PHE A 45 -9.95 6.77 3.02
N GLN A 46 -9.22 7.24 2.00
CA GLN A 46 -9.42 8.56 1.42
C GLN A 46 -10.84 8.74 0.87
N ALA A 47 -11.38 7.73 0.18
CA ALA A 47 -12.76 7.76 -0.31
C ALA A 47 -13.79 7.84 0.84
N THR A 48 -13.51 7.16 1.95
CA THR A 48 -14.37 7.19 3.15
C THR A 48 -14.22 8.53 3.90
N PHE A 49 -13.00 9.05 4.00
CA PHE A 49 -12.69 10.34 4.61
C PHE A 49 -13.47 11.46 3.91
N GLU A 50 -13.45 11.50 2.58
CA GLU A 50 -14.21 12.48 1.79
C GLU A 50 -15.72 12.36 2.04
N ARG A 51 -16.23 11.15 2.21
CA ARG A 51 -17.63 10.92 2.55
C ARG A 51 -17.98 11.43 3.94
N VAL A 52 -17.22 11.03 4.97
CA VAL A 52 -17.41 11.48 6.36
C VAL A 52 -17.35 13.01 6.43
N GLN A 53 -16.38 13.62 5.75
CA GLN A 53 -16.24 15.07 5.66
C GLN A 53 -17.47 15.74 5.02
N ASN A 54 -17.97 15.21 3.91
CA ASN A 54 -19.15 15.74 3.22
C ASN A 54 -20.44 15.58 4.03
N GLU A 55 -20.53 14.54 4.85
CA GLU A 55 -21.64 14.28 5.76
C GLU A 55 -21.53 15.10 7.07
N GLY A 56 -20.41 15.79 7.29
CA GLY A 56 -20.16 16.62 8.47
C GLY A 56 -19.73 15.84 9.72
N GLY A 57 -19.28 14.60 9.56
CA GLY A 57 -18.76 13.75 10.64
C GLY A 57 -17.34 14.13 11.07
N ASP A 58 -16.87 13.51 12.15
CA ASP A 58 -15.51 13.71 12.65
C ASP A 58 -14.52 12.82 11.89
N THR A 59 -13.76 13.41 10.97
CA THR A 59 -12.80 12.67 10.14
C THR A 59 -11.65 12.04 10.94
N GLU A 60 -11.44 12.43 12.19
CA GLU A 60 -10.41 11.86 13.06
C GLU A 60 -11.01 10.88 14.09
N ASP A 61 -12.32 10.66 14.08
CA ASP A 61 -12.98 9.58 14.82
C ASP A 61 -12.96 8.29 13.98
N LYS A 62 -12.29 7.26 14.49
CA LYS A 62 -12.20 5.95 13.85
C LYS A 62 -13.56 5.23 13.75
N ASP A 63 -14.50 5.52 14.65
CA ASP A 63 -15.79 4.84 14.68
C ASP A 63 -16.65 5.20 13.44
N GLU A 64 -16.44 6.39 12.86
CA GLU A 64 -17.05 6.82 11.60
C GLU A 64 -16.66 5.90 10.42
N TYR A 65 -15.47 5.31 10.46
CA TYR A 65 -14.97 4.43 9.39
C TYR A 65 -15.45 2.99 9.53
N LEU A 66 -15.69 2.54 10.77
CA LEU A 66 -16.24 1.21 11.05
C LEU A 66 -17.63 1.03 10.42
N ALA A 67 -18.46 2.08 10.43
CA ALA A 67 -19.78 2.07 9.78
C ALA A 67 -19.71 1.79 8.26
N TYR A 68 -18.58 2.16 7.64
CA TYR A 68 -18.32 1.95 6.22
C TYR A 68 -17.51 0.69 5.90
N ASN A 69 -17.21 -0.13 6.91
CA ASN A 69 -16.26 -1.26 6.79
C ASN A 69 -14.89 -0.81 6.24
N ALA A 70 -14.48 0.42 6.53
CA ALA A 70 -13.20 0.97 6.13
C ALA A 70 -12.20 0.89 7.29
N PHE A 71 -10.93 0.65 6.97
CA PHE A 71 -9.85 0.75 7.94
C PHE A 71 -9.54 2.22 8.23
N PHE A 72 -9.27 2.56 9.48
CA PHE A 72 -8.79 3.88 9.85
C PHE A 72 -7.29 4.01 9.52
N VAL A 73 -6.89 5.09 8.86
CA VAL A 73 -5.50 5.32 8.46
C VAL A 73 -4.97 6.63 9.07
N PRO A 74 -4.06 6.53 10.06
CA PRO A 74 -3.44 7.70 10.66
C PRO A 74 -2.72 8.56 9.62
N THR A 75 -2.67 9.88 9.84
CA THR A 75 -2.11 10.85 8.88
C THR A 75 -0.72 10.49 8.36
N LYS A 76 0.17 9.98 9.23
CA LYS A 76 1.55 9.57 8.85
C LYS A 76 1.63 8.24 8.11
N ALA A 77 0.53 7.49 8.05
CA ALA A 77 0.41 6.23 7.34
C ALA A 77 -0.35 6.36 6.02
N ARG A 78 -0.98 7.52 5.76
CA ARG A 78 -1.68 7.81 4.50
C ARG A 78 -0.68 7.86 3.35
N TRP A 79 -1.04 7.29 2.20
CA TRP A 79 -0.16 7.23 1.03
C TRP A 79 0.42 8.57 0.60
N GLY A 80 -0.37 9.66 0.68
CA GLY A 80 0.11 11.01 0.37
C GLY A 80 1.33 11.41 1.20
N TYR A 81 1.31 11.16 2.51
CA TYR A 81 2.45 11.42 3.39
C TYR A 81 3.66 10.55 3.03
N ILE A 82 3.44 9.27 2.74
CA ILE A 82 4.53 8.34 2.35
C ILE A 82 5.20 8.79 1.05
N MET A 83 4.40 9.19 0.06
CA MET A 83 4.88 9.69 -1.23
C MET A 83 5.69 10.98 -1.08
N GLU A 84 5.21 11.95 -0.28
CA GLU A 84 5.93 13.20 -0.01
C GLU A 84 7.31 12.98 0.63
N ASN A 85 7.43 11.90 1.43
CA ASN A 85 8.66 11.56 2.15
C ASN A 85 9.45 10.43 1.46
N ALA A 86 9.05 9.96 0.28
CA ALA A 86 9.60 8.78 -0.39
C ALA A 86 11.11 8.88 -0.70
N LYS A 87 11.62 10.10 -0.83
CA LYS A 87 13.03 10.40 -1.14
C LYS A 87 13.92 10.54 0.09
N GLN A 88 13.36 10.44 1.29
CA GLN A 88 14.14 10.55 2.53
C GLN A 88 14.91 9.25 2.81
N SER A 89 16.09 9.39 3.40
CA SER A 89 16.94 8.24 3.76
C SER A 89 16.29 7.33 4.81
N ASN A 90 15.36 7.84 5.61
CA ASN A 90 14.62 7.10 6.64
C ASN A 90 13.26 6.56 6.15
N ILE A 91 12.99 6.52 4.83
CA ILE A 91 11.72 6.02 4.28
C ILE A 91 11.38 4.61 4.77
N GLY A 92 12.37 3.74 4.95
CA GLY A 92 12.16 2.40 5.51
C GLY A 92 11.52 2.44 6.90
N SER A 93 12.04 3.30 7.79
CA SER A 93 11.47 3.49 9.13
C SER A 93 10.09 4.16 9.09
N LEU A 94 9.85 5.07 8.15
CA LEU A 94 8.52 5.68 7.97
C LEU A 94 7.48 4.63 7.58
N LEU A 95 7.83 3.70 6.67
CA LEU A 95 6.97 2.60 6.27
C LEU A 95 6.71 1.64 7.43
N ASP A 96 7.74 1.22 8.18
CA ASP A 96 7.55 0.33 9.32
C ASP A 96 6.63 0.94 10.38
N ASN A 97 6.79 2.24 10.67
CA ASN A 97 5.92 2.97 11.59
C ASN A 97 4.48 3.12 11.05
N ALA A 98 4.31 3.37 9.75
CA ALA A 98 3.00 3.43 9.12
C ALA A 98 2.25 2.10 9.24
N MET A 99 2.94 0.99 8.93
CA MET A 99 2.37 -0.35 9.04
C MET A 99 2.02 -0.69 10.49
N GLN A 100 2.89 -0.36 11.44
CA GLN A 100 2.63 -0.59 12.85
C GLN A 100 1.42 0.21 13.37
N THR A 101 1.31 1.49 13.02
CA THR A 101 0.22 2.35 13.48
C THR A 101 -1.12 1.93 12.87
N ILE A 102 -1.15 1.51 11.60
CA ILE A 102 -2.36 0.95 10.99
C ILE A 102 -2.83 -0.29 11.75
N GLU A 103 -1.94 -1.22 12.12
CA GLU A 103 -2.35 -2.40 12.88
C GLU A 103 -2.85 -2.08 14.31
N GLN A 104 -2.31 -1.04 14.93
CA GLN A 104 -2.75 -0.59 16.26
C GLN A 104 -4.17 -0.05 16.23
N GLU A 105 -4.51 0.71 15.18
CA GLU A 105 -5.86 1.27 15.01
C GLU A 105 -6.86 0.25 14.48
N ASN A 106 -6.39 -0.82 13.81
CA ASN A 106 -7.23 -1.81 13.14
C ASN A 106 -6.90 -3.23 13.63
N PRO A 107 -7.56 -3.72 14.71
CA PRO A 107 -7.25 -5.02 15.31
C PRO A 107 -7.28 -6.23 14.35
N SER A 108 -8.10 -6.18 13.30
CA SER A 108 -8.18 -7.22 12.27
C SER A 108 -6.95 -7.32 11.37
N LEU A 109 -6.09 -6.30 11.34
CA LEU A 109 -4.83 -6.28 10.59
C LEU A 109 -3.63 -6.72 11.43
N LYS A 110 -3.81 -7.06 12.70
CA LYS A 110 -2.71 -7.41 13.61
C LYS A 110 -1.86 -8.56 13.05
N GLY A 111 -0.58 -8.28 12.80
CA GLY A 111 0.38 -9.25 12.24
C GLY A 111 0.28 -9.47 10.72
N VAL A 112 -0.57 -8.73 10.02
CA VAL A 112 -0.74 -8.84 8.56
C VAL A 112 0.25 -7.96 7.82
N LEU A 113 0.53 -6.75 8.33
CA LEU A 113 1.36 -5.77 7.65
C LEU A 113 2.85 -6.05 7.92
N PRO A 114 3.70 -6.08 6.87
CA PRO A 114 5.13 -6.27 7.04
C PRO A 114 5.77 -5.04 7.70
N LYS A 115 6.75 -5.25 8.59
CA LYS A 115 7.60 -4.18 9.17
C LYS A 115 9.07 -4.50 8.94
N VAL A 116 9.43 -4.68 7.67
CA VAL A 116 10.77 -5.09 7.24
C VAL A 116 11.45 -4.06 6.36
N TYR A 117 10.90 -2.85 6.26
CA TYR A 117 11.34 -1.83 5.32
C TYR A 117 12.60 -1.09 5.79
N ALA A 118 12.89 -1.05 7.09
CA ALA A 118 14.10 -0.44 7.64
C ALA A 118 15.33 -1.39 7.70
N LYS A 119 15.26 -2.59 7.10
CA LYS A 119 16.40 -3.51 7.08
C LYS A 119 17.58 -2.94 6.29
N GLU A 120 18.80 -3.22 6.74
CA GLU A 120 20.04 -2.71 6.11
C GLU A 120 20.24 -3.17 4.66
N ASN A 121 19.68 -4.31 4.29
CA ASN A 121 19.74 -4.82 2.91
C ASN A 121 18.75 -4.14 1.96
N LEU A 122 17.91 -3.23 2.47
CA LEU A 122 16.97 -2.45 1.67
C LEU A 122 17.49 -1.02 1.46
N ASP A 123 17.69 -0.68 0.19
CA ASP A 123 18.10 0.64 -0.22
C ASP A 123 16.91 1.61 -0.23
N SER A 124 17.03 2.73 0.49
CA SER A 124 16.01 3.79 0.52
C SER A 124 15.68 4.34 -0.87
N ILE A 125 16.66 4.36 -1.78
CA ILE A 125 16.43 4.81 -3.17
C ILE A 125 15.52 3.83 -3.90
N CYS A 126 15.71 2.53 -3.71
CA CYS A 126 14.84 1.50 -4.30
C CYS A 126 13.42 1.57 -3.74
N LEU A 127 13.28 1.77 -2.42
CA LEU A 127 11.97 1.95 -1.78
C LEU A 127 11.24 3.19 -2.31
N GLY A 128 11.94 4.33 -2.42
CA GLY A 128 11.39 5.54 -3.02
C GLY A 128 10.92 5.33 -4.46
N GLY A 129 11.74 4.67 -5.28
CA GLY A 129 11.37 4.33 -6.66
C GLY A 129 10.15 3.39 -6.76
N LEU A 130 10.01 2.46 -5.80
CA LEU A 130 8.85 1.57 -5.73
C LEU A 130 7.58 2.33 -5.32
N ILE A 131 7.69 3.27 -4.38
CA ILE A 131 6.57 4.17 -4.01
C ILE A 131 6.16 5.04 -5.21
N ASP A 132 7.11 5.60 -5.95
CA ASP A 132 6.81 6.39 -7.15
C ASP A 132 6.12 5.54 -8.23
N LEU A 133 6.59 4.30 -8.44
CA LEU A 133 5.98 3.34 -9.36
C LEU A 133 4.53 3.05 -8.98
N LEU A 134 4.27 2.79 -7.70
CA LEU A 134 2.93 2.49 -7.17
C LEU A 134 2.02 3.72 -7.14
N SER A 135 2.57 4.93 -7.00
CA SER A 135 1.79 6.17 -7.03
C SER A 135 1.17 6.46 -8.40
N ASN A 136 1.82 5.99 -9.48
CA ASN A 136 1.27 6.07 -10.84
C ASN A 136 0.16 5.04 -11.10
N LEU A 137 -0.05 4.08 -10.19
CA LEU A 137 -1.22 3.22 -10.25
C LEU A 137 -2.43 4.02 -9.74
N SER A 138 -3.19 4.59 -10.66
CA SER A 138 -4.55 5.03 -10.34
C SER A 138 -5.39 3.79 -10.06
N LEU A 139 -5.53 3.44 -8.77
CA LEU A 139 -6.61 2.59 -8.27
C LEU A 139 -7.94 3.35 -8.21
N GLN A 140 -8.04 4.53 -8.84
CA GLN A 140 -9.25 5.35 -8.89
C GLN A 140 -10.34 4.63 -9.70
N GLY A 141 -11.15 3.87 -8.96
CA GLY A 141 -12.44 3.33 -9.33
C GLY A 141 -13.33 3.37 -8.09
N ASP A 142 -14.59 3.00 -8.24
CA ASP A 142 -15.39 2.60 -7.08
C ASP A 142 -14.65 1.51 -6.28
N SER A 143 -14.88 1.42 -4.97
CA SER A 143 -14.16 0.51 -4.06
C SER A 143 -14.11 -0.95 -4.56
N THR A 144 -15.11 -1.34 -5.36
CA THR A 144 -15.20 -2.60 -6.10
C THR A 144 -14.12 -2.77 -7.17
N GLN A 145 -13.89 -1.78 -8.04
CA GLN A 145 -12.85 -1.87 -9.07
C GLN A 145 -11.44 -1.85 -8.49
N SER A 146 -11.20 -1.06 -7.43
CA SER A 146 -9.90 -1.04 -6.75
C SER A 146 -9.58 -2.40 -6.13
N SER A 147 -10.56 -3.02 -5.49
CA SER A 147 -10.45 -4.37 -4.91
C SER A 147 -10.14 -5.44 -5.97
N ASP A 148 -10.81 -5.40 -7.13
CA ASP A 148 -10.58 -6.34 -8.23
C ASP A 148 -9.16 -6.21 -8.82
N ILE A 149 -8.68 -4.97 -9.01
CA ILE A 149 -7.32 -4.70 -9.50
C ILE A 149 -6.28 -5.29 -8.54
N LEU A 150 -6.48 -5.12 -7.24
CA LEU A 150 -5.60 -5.69 -6.22
C LEU A 150 -5.60 -7.20 -6.21
N GLY A 151 -6.78 -7.82 -6.21
CA GLY A 151 -6.88 -9.29 -6.28
C GLY A 151 -6.04 -9.84 -7.42
N HIS A 152 -6.15 -9.24 -8.60
CA HIS A 152 -5.35 -9.64 -9.77
C HIS A 152 -3.84 -9.36 -9.61
N ILE A 153 -3.43 -8.25 -9.01
CA ILE A 153 -2.02 -7.98 -8.73
C ILE A 153 -1.47 -9.01 -7.73
N PHE A 154 -2.20 -9.29 -6.66
CA PHE A 154 -1.82 -10.29 -5.66
C PHE A 154 -1.71 -11.68 -6.26
N GLU A 155 -2.72 -12.13 -7.00
CA GLU A 155 -2.71 -13.44 -7.69
C GLU A 155 -1.53 -13.55 -8.65
N TYR A 156 -1.27 -12.51 -9.45
CA TYR A 156 -0.16 -12.49 -10.38
C TYR A 156 1.19 -12.58 -9.66
N PHE A 157 1.39 -11.76 -8.63
CA PHE A 157 2.63 -11.76 -7.84
C PHE A 157 2.83 -13.10 -7.13
N LEU A 158 1.78 -13.66 -6.53
CA LEU A 158 1.87 -14.98 -5.88
C LEU A 158 2.24 -16.08 -6.88
N GLY A 159 1.74 -16.02 -8.12
CA GLY A 159 2.08 -16.98 -9.18
C GLY A 159 3.51 -16.85 -9.72
N GLU A 160 4.05 -15.64 -9.86
CA GLU A 160 5.42 -15.43 -10.35
C GLU A 160 6.49 -15.72 -9.28
N PHE A 161 6.12 -15.67 -7.99
CA PHE A 161 7.01 -15.96 -6.86
C PHE A 161 6.79 -17.35 -6.23
N ALA A 162 5.98 -18.22 -6.84
CA ALA A 162 5.79 -19.62 -6.46
C ALA A 162 6.75 -20.54 -7.23
#